data_AF-A0A355H9X2-F1
#
_entry.id   AF-A0A355H9X2-F1
#
_cell.length_a   1.000
_cell.length_b   1.000
_cell.length_c   1.000
_cell.angle_alpha   90.00
_cell.angle_beta   90.00
_cell.angle_gamma   90.00
#
_symmetry.space_group_name_H-M   'P 1'
#
loop_
_entity.id
_entity.type
_entity.pdbx_description
1 polymer ?
#
loop_
_entity_poly.entity_id
_entity_poly.type
_entity_poly.pdbx_seq_one_letter_code
_entity_poly.pdbx_strand_id
1 'polypeptide(L)' 'MIFEKLLANVCLQLYTLILGLVGVRAPISKPQGAEKLCLKFSGGGRAAAAGINHLIPDDVDRFFDAFEKQFAN' A
#
# COMPACT_ATOMS: atom_id res chain seq x y z
N MET A 1 -12.08 -2.81 10.74
CA MET A 1 -12.48 -2.10 9.51
C MET A 1 -11.47 -2.43 8.44
N ILE A 2 -11.89 -3.06 7.35
CA ILE A 2 -11.07 -3.22 6.15
C ILE A 2 -11.29 -1.95 5.34
N PHE A 3 -10.26 -1.11 5.18
CA PHE A 3 -10.32 0.02 4.25
C PHE A 3 -9.87 -0.51 2.89
N GLU A 4 -10.83 -0.74 1.98
CA GLU A 4 -10.53 -0.86 0.55
C GLU A 4 -10.62 0.54 -0.07
N LYS A 5 -9.48 1.20 -0.25
CA LYS A 5 -9.40 2.43 -1.06
C LYS A 5 -8.98 2.02 -2.46
N LEU A 6 -9.91 2.08 -3.41
CA LEU A 6 -9.64 1.83 -4.83
C LEU A 6 -9.28 3.16 -5.51
N LEU A 7 -7.99 3.44 -5.64
CA LEU A 7 -7.49 4.60 -6.36
C LEU A 7 -6.75 4.07 -7.59
N ALA A 8 -7.11 4.54 -8.78
CA ALA A 8 -6.48 4.16 -10.06
C ALA A 8 -6.40 2.64 -10.35
N ASN A 9 -7.40 1.84 -9.95
CA ASN A 9 -7.40 0.37 -10.04
C ASN A 9 -6.30 -0.34 -9.21
N VAL A 10 -5.71 0.37 -8.23
CA VAL A 10 -4.85 -0.22 -7.20
C VAL A 10 -5.76 -0.75 -6.10
N CYS A 11 -5.62 -2.03 -5.74
CA CYS A 11 -6.33 -2.61 -4.59
C CYS A 11 -5.44 -2.50 -3.36
N LEU A 12 -5.91 -1.74 -2.37
CA LEU A 12 -5.29 -1.64 -1.06
C LEU A 12 -6.10 -2.48 -0.07
N GLN A 13 -5.47 -3.50 0.51
CA GLN A 13 -6.04 -4.28 1.61
C GLN A 13 -5.37 -3.84 2.92
N LEU A 14 -6.00 -2.91 3.63
CA LEU A 14 -5.55 -2.46 4.95
C LEU A 14 -6.24 -3.30 6.04
N TYR A 15 -5.46 -4.04 6.84
CA TYR A 15 -5.95 -4.80 8.00
C TYR A 15 -5.47 -4.11 9.29
N THR A 16 -6.25 -3.15 9.79
CA THR A 16 -5.91 -2.34 10.99
C THR A 16 -6.36 -2.96 12.32
N LEU A 17 -6.95 -4.15 12.31
CA LEU A 17 -7.33 -4.82 13.56
C LEU A 17 -6.10 -5.52 14.13
N ILE A 18 -5.39 -4.80 15.00
CA ILE A 18 -4.35 -5.27 15.94
C ILE A 18 -2.95 -5.49 15.34
N LEU A 19 -2.80 -5.72 14.02
CA LEU A 19 -1.49 -6.07 13.43
C LEU A 19 -0.86 -5.02 12.51
N GLY A 20 -1.59 -3.97 12.09
CA GLY A 20 -1.04 -2.92 11.22
C GLY A 20 -0.56 -3.44 9.85
N LEU A 21 -1.16 -4.54 9.38
CA LEU A 21 -0.74 -5.25 8.18
C LEU A 21 -1.37 -4.60 6.95
N VAL A 22 -0.54 -4.26 5.96
CA VAL A 22 -0.98 -3.59 4.74
C VAL A 22 -0.57 -4.40 3.53
N GLY A 23 -1.54 -4.75 2.69
CA GLY A 23 -1.30 -5.31 1.35
C GLY A 23 -1.57 -4.26 0.28
N VAL A 24 -0.63 -4.12 -0.65
CA VAL A 24 -0.73 -3.22 -1.81
C VAL A 24 -0.65 -4.04 -3.09
N ARG A 25 -1.64 -3.90 -3.98
CA ARG A 25 -1.64 -4.49 -5.33
C ARG A 25 -1.74 -3.40 -6.37
N ALA A 26 -0.71 -3.29 -7.22
CA ALA A 26 -0.65 -2.33 -8.32
C ALA A 26 -1.74 -2.61 -9.39
N PRO A 27 -2.08 -1.62 -10.23
CA PRO A 27 -3.09 -1.78 -11.27
C PRO A 27 -2.67 -2.81 -12.32
N ILE A 28 -3.64 -3.49 -12.92
CA ILE A 28 -3.40 -4.45 -14.01
C ILE A 28 -2.74 -3.77 -15.21
N SER A 29 -3.11 -2.53 -15.52
CA SER A 29 -2.54 -1.75 -16.63
C SER A 29 -1.07 -1.39 -16.43
N LYS A 30 -0.60 -1.30 -15.18
CA LYS A 30 0.76 -0.94 -14.80
C LYS A 30 1.15 -1.73 -13.54
N PRO A 31 1.52 -3.02 -13.68
CA PRO A 31 1.72 -3.94 -12.55
C PRO A 31 3.07 -3.70 -11.85
N GLN A 32 3.31 -2.46 -11.44
CA GLN A 32 4.58 -1.97 -10.90
C GLN A 32 4.33 -0.89 -9.85
N GLY A 33 5.30 -0.70 -8.94
CA GLY A 33 5.26 0.38 -7.94
C GLY A 33 4.77 -0.04 -6.55
N ALA A 34 4.20 -1.24 -6.39
CA ALA A 34 3.81 -1.76 -5.08
C ALA A 34 5.03 -1.95 -4.16
N GLU A 35 6.10 -2.60 -4.65
CA GLU A 35 7.33 -2.77 -3.86
C GLU A 35 7.94 -1.41 -3.45
N LYS A 36 7.93 -0.43 -4.37
CA LYS A 36 8.53 0.89 -4.15
C LYS A 36 7.81 1.67 -3.06
N LEU A 37 6.49 1.49 -2.95
CA LEU A 37 5.72 2.05 -1.86
C LEU A 37 6.04 1.34 -0.55
N CYS A 38 5.91 0.01 -0.50
CA CYS A 38 6.06 -0.76 0.74
C CYS A 38 7.48 -0.66 1.32
N LEU A 39 8.53 -0.55 0.49
CA LEU A 39 9.90 -0.34 0.94
C LEU A 39 10.10 0.94 1.76
N LYS A 40 9.27 1.97 1.56
CA LYS A 40 9.34 3.23 2.32
C LYS A 40 8.83 3.08 3.77
N PHE A 41 8.14 1.98 4.07
CA PHE A 41 7.47 1.73 5.36
C PHE A 41 7.91 0.37 5.94
N SER A 42 9.17 -0.03 5.73
CA SER A 42 9.73 -1.29 6.23
C SER A 42 8.99 -2.55 5.76
N GLY A 43 8.28 -2.44 4.63
CA GLY A 43 7.66 -3.55 3.92
C GLY A 43 8.52 -4.04 2.76
N GLY A 44 7.94 -4.92 1.95
CA GLY A 44 8.61 -5.49 0.78
C GLY A 44 7.68 -6.38 -0.02
N GLY A 45 8.17 -6.86 -1.17
CA GLY A 45 7.42 -7.74 -2.06
C GLY A 45 7.87 -7.64 -3.50
N ARG A 46 6.93 -7.88 -4.42
CA ARG A 46 7.15 -7.84 -5.87
C ARG A 46 6.63 -6.54 -6.45
N ALA A 47 7.11 -6.16 -7.63
CA ALA A 47 6.70 -4.95 -8.34
C ALA A 47 5.17 -4.73 -8.38
N ALA A 48 4.39 -5.79 -8.62
CA ALA A 48 2.93 -5.74 -8.72
C ALA A 48 2.19 -5.92 -7.38
N ALA A 49 2.81 -6.54 -6.38
CA ALA A 49 2.17 -6.85 -5.11
C ALA A 49 3.20 -6.89 -3.97
N ALA A 50 2.98 -6.07 -2.95
CA ALA A 50 3.87 -5.96 -1.81
C ALA A 50 3.06 -5.72 -0.53
N GLY A 51 3.72 -5.83 0.62
CA GLY A 51 3.06 -5.61 1.89
C GLY A 51 3.96 -5.04 2.97
N ILE A 52 3.33 -4.54 4.02
CA ILE A 52 3.94 -3.98 5.23
C ILE A 52 3.41 -4.80 6.40
N ASN A 53 4.33 -5.32 7.23
CA ASN A 53 3.96 -6.15 8.36
C ASN A 53 3.51 -5.34 9.57
N HIS A 54 4.03 -4.11 9.72
CA HIS A 54 3.72 -3.24 10.85
C HIS A 54 3.76 -1.78 10.43
N LEU A 55 2.61 -1.24 10.01
CA LEU A 55 2.46 0.19 9.78
C LEU A 55 2.10 0.88 11.10
N ILE A 56 2.92 1.83 11.51
CA ILE A 56 2.70 2.64 12.71
C ILE A 56 1.47 3.53 12.47
N PRO A 57 0.55 3.68 13.44
CA PRO A 57 -0.66 4.51 13.29
C PRO A 57 -0.37 5.93 12.81
N ASP A 58 0.70 6.54 13.29
CA ASP A 58 1.10 7.91 12.93
C ASP A 58 1.61 8.03 11.48
N ASP A 59 2.01 6.93 10.86
CA ASP A 59 2.45 6.89 9.46
C ASP A 59 1.29 6.64 8.47
N VAL A 60 0.05 6.44 8.95
CA VAL A 60 -1.10 6.11 8.09
C VAL A 60 -1.39 7.24 7.09
N ASP A 61 -1.41 8.49 7.51
CA ASP A 61 -1.65 9.63 6.62
C ASP A 61 -0.50 9.78 5.61
N ARG A 62 0.74 9.65 6.09
CA ARG A 62 1.94 9.66 5.25
C ARG A 62 1.94 8.53 4.22
N PHE A 63 1.42 7.36 4.59
CA PHE A 63 1.26 6.22 3.71
C PHE A 63 0.28 6.55 2.58
N PHE A 64 -0.88 7.15 2.88
CA PHE A 64 -1.83 7.55 1.87
C PHE A 64 -1.28 8.62 0.92
N ASP A 65 -0.55 9.62 1.43
CA ASP A 65 0.13 10.61 0.58
C ASP A 65 1.15 9.97 -0.36
N ALA A 66 1.96 9.03 0.17
CA ALA A 66 2.96 8.32 -0.62
C ALA A 66 2.31 7.39 -1.64
N PHE A 67 1.19 6.75 -1.29
CA PHE A 67 0.39 5.90 -2.15
C PHE A 67 -0.18 6.70 -3.32
N GLU A 68 -0.81 7.84 -3.03
CA GLU A 68 -1.36 8.72 -4.06
C GLU A 68 -0.26 9.22 -5.00
N LYS A 69 0.91 9.64 -4.48
CA LYS A 69 2.05 10.03 -5.32
C LYS A 69 2.63 8.88 -6.16
N GLN A 70 2.58 7.64 -5.66
CA GLN A 70 3.14 6.48 -6.35
C GLN A 70 2.27 6.01 -7.52
N PHE A 71 0.95 6.21 -7.43
CA PHE A 71 -0.03 5.72 -8.41
C PHE A 71 -0.85 6.83 -9.09
N ALA A 72 -0.65 8.09 -8.72
CA ALA A 72 -1.05 9.21 -9.55
C ALA A 72 -0.20 9.18 -10.82
N ASN A 73 -0.83 8.79 -11.93
CA ASN A 73 -0.29 8.68 -13.30
C ASN A 73 0.21 7.29 -13.74
#